data_AF-A0A959T3L1-F1
#
_entry.id   AF-A0A959T3L1-F1
#
_cell.length_a   1.000
_cell.length_b   1.000
_cell.length_c   1.000
_cell.angle_alpha   90.00
_cell.angle_beta   90.00
_cell.angle_gamma   90.00
#
_symmetry.space_group_name_H-M   'P 1'
#
loop_
_entity.id
_entity.type
_entity.pdbx_description
1 polymer ?
#
loop_
_entity_poly.entity_id
_entity_poly.type
_entity_poly.pdbx_seq_one_letter_code
_entity_poly.pdbx_strand_id
1 'polypeptide(L)' 'WFIGVQFHPEYRSTVARPHPLFVHFVKAAVKQGAVSLKAEV' A
#
# COMPACT_ATOMS: atom_id res chain seq x y z
N TRP A 1 6.70 -2.18 5.86
CA TRP A 1 6.46 -1.01 4.99
C TRP A 1 6.27 0.19 5.89
N PHE A 2 7.12 1.22 5.78
CA PHE A 2 7.10 2.37 6.68
C PHE A 2 7.58 3.62 5.93
N ILE A 3 6.68 4.57 5.69
CA ILE A 3 6.92 5.81 4.94
C ILE A 3 6.11 6.93 5.60
N GLY A 4 6.73 8.11 5.75
CA GLY A 4 6.05 9.35 6.15
C GLY A 4 6.18 10.42 5.06
N VAL A 5 5.15 11.24 4.90
CA VAL A 5 5.15 12.38 3.97
C VAL A 5 4.62 13.62 4.67
N GLN A 6 5.23 14.77 4.36
CA GLN A 6 4.84 16.06 4.94
C GLN A 6 3.73 16.76 4.13
N PHE A 7 3.59 16.41 2.84
CA PHE A 7 2.57 16.93 1.95
C PHE A 7 1.33 16.02 1.94
N HIS A 8 0.25 16.49 1.30
CA HIS A 8 -1.05 15.81 1.22
C HIS A 8 -1.19 15.03 -0.11
N PRO A 9 -0.69 13.77 -0.21
CA PRO A 9 -0.78 12.95 -1.42
C PRO A 9 -2.22 12.56 -1.80
N GLU A 10 -3.17 12.64 -0.88
CA GLU A 10 -4.57 12.32 -1.07
C GLU A 10 -5.23 13.23 -2.12
N TYR A 11 -4.88 14.51 -2.16
CA TYR A 11 -5.45 15.46 -3.12
C TYR A 11 -5.05 15.19 -4.56
N ARG A 12 -4.00 14.38 -4.78
CA ARG A 12 -3.51 14.01 -6.12
C ARG A 12 -3.83 12.56 -6.50
N SER A 13 -4.57 11.83 -5.66
CA SER A 13 -5.01 10.47 -5.96
C SER A 13 -6.41 10.49 -6.56
N THR A 14 -6.59 9.90 -7.74
CA THR A 14 -7.90 9.75 -8.39
C THR A 14 -8.15 8.30 -8.75
N VAL A 15 -9.40 7.93 -9.04
CA VAL A 15 -9.75 6.56 -9.45
C VAL A 15 -8.98 6.14 -10.72
N ALA A 16 -8.90 7.03 -11.71
CA ALA A 16 -8.19 6.76 -12.97
C ALA A 16 -6.67 6.81 -12.84
N ARG A 17 -6.15 7.61 -11.88
CA ARG A 17 -4.71 7.76 -11.61
C ARG A 17 -4.48 7.72 -10.09
N PRO A 18 -4.40 6.51 -9.50
CA PRO A 18 -4.17 6.36 -8.08
C PRO A 18 -2.73 6.74 -7.74
N HIS A 19 -2.54 7.41 -6.60
CA HIS A 19 -1.20 7.82 -6.18
C HIS A 19 -0.36 6.57 -5.83
N PRO A 20 0.89 6.46 -6.33
CA PRO A 20 1.72 5.27 -6.14
C PRO A 20 1.87 4.88 -4.66
N LEU A 21 2.00 5.87 -3.78
CA LEU A 21 2.15 5.65 -2.33
C LEU A 21 1.05 4.73 -1.76
N PHE A 22 -0.22 4.95 -2.14
CA PHE A 22 -1.33 4.13 -1.66
C PHE A 22 -1.36 2.76 -2.32
N VAL A 23 -1.07 2.68 -3.62
CA VAL A 23 -1.01 1.40 -4.35
C VAL A 23 0.08 0.49 -3.77
N HIS A 24 1.26 1.03 -3.51
CA HIS A 24 2.36 0.27 -2.96
C HIS A 24 2.13 -0.11 -1.49
N PHE A 25 1.48 0.76 -0.70
CA PHE A 25 1.05 0.42 0.65
C PHE A 25 0.14 -0.82 0.66
N VAL A 26 -0.91 -0.83 -0.17
CA VAL A 26 -1.83 -1.98 -0.25
C VAL A 26 -1.11 -3.23 -0.75
N LYS A 27 -0.28 -3.12 -1.79
CA LYS A 27 0.52 -4.26 -2.29
C LYS A 27 1.43 -4.85 -1.20
N ALA A 28 2.07 -4.00 -0.40
CA ALA A 28 2.92 -4.44 0.70
C ALA A 28 2.10 -5.12 1.80
N ALA A 29 0.92 -4.60 2.13
CA ALA A 29 0.00 -5.21 3.09
C ALA A 29 -0.48 -6.59 2.61
N VAL A 30 -0.88 -6.71 1.34
CA VAL A 30 -1.27 -8.00 0.74
C VAL A 30 -0.10 -8.98 0.74
N LYS A 31 1.11 -8.54 0.39
CA LYS A 31 2.30 -9.41 0.41
C LYS A 31 2.59 -9.94 1.81
N GLN A 32 2.49 -9.09 2.84
CA GLN A 32 2.73 -9.52 4.23
C GLN A 32 1.58 -10.39 4.77
N GLY A 33 0.33 -10.00 4.53
CA GLY A 33 -0.84 -10.77 4.96
C GLY A 33 -0.95 -12.14 4.28
N ALA A 34 -0.63 -12.22 2.98
CA ALA A 34 -0.64 -13.49 2.24
C ALA A 34 0.48 -14.45 2.66
N VAL A 35 1.60 -13.93 3.20
CA VAL A 35 2.66 -14.77 3.77
C VAL A 35 2.22 -15.39 5.11
N SER A 36 1.38 -14.69 5.89
CA SER A 36 0.87 -15.24 7.16
C SER A 36 -0.04 -16.46 6.99
N LEU A 37 -0.72 -16.61 5.86
CA LEU A 37 -1.66 -17.72 5.62
C LEU A 37 -1.01 -18.96 4.96
N LYS A 38 0.26 -18.86 4.55
CA LYS A 38 1.01 -19.96 3.92
C LYS A 38 2.09 -20.57 4.82
N ALA A 39 2.19 -20.12 6.07
CA ALA A 39 3.23 -20.54 7.00
C ALA A 39 2.81 -21.71 7.93
N GLU A 40 1.63 -22.30 7.72
CA GLU A 40 1.03 -23.30 8.61
C GLU A 40 0.59 -24.60 7.91
N VAL A 41 1.38 -25.07 6.92
CA VAL A 41 1.26 -26.46 6.40
C VAL A 41 2.64 -27.02 6.09
#